data_AF-A0A519V3K8-F1
#
_entry.id   AF-A0A519V3K8-F1
#
_cell.length_a   1.000
_cell.length_b   1.000
_cell.length_c   1.000
_cell.angle_alpha   90.00
_cell.angle_beta   90.00
_cell.angle_gamma   90.00
#
_symmetry.space_group_name_H-M   'P 1'
#
loop_
_entity.id
_entity.type
_entity.pdbx_description
1 polymer ?
#
loop_
_entity_poly.entity_id
_entity_poly.type
_entity_poly.pdbx_seq_one_letter_code
_entity_poly.pdbx_strand_id
1 'polypeptide(L)' 'MKRFAFTTLLIFLLSGTIFAQQMNVGSYNLRYDNQTDSAAGNGWKLRYPIIAQVIKFNDL' A
#
# COMPACT_ATOMS: atom_id res chain seq x y z
N MET A 1 -45.70 -12.26 -1.48
CA MET A 1 -45.25 -10.86 -1.28
C MET A 1 -44.41 -10.68 -0.01
N LYS A 2 -44.87 -11.07 1.19
CA LYS A 2 -44.12 -10.88 2.45
C LYS A 2 -42.75 -11.60 2.51
N ARG A 3 -42.66 -12.83 1.98
CA ARG A 3 -41.39 -13.58 1.88
C ARG A 3 -40.39 -12.88 0.95
N PHE A 4 -40.85 -12.39 -0.20
CA PHE A 4 -40.02 -11.60 -1.12
C PHE A 4 -39.51 -10.32 -0.47
N ALA A 5 -40.38 -9.56 0.21
CA ALA A 5 -39.98 -8.35 0.92
C ALA A 5 -38.93 -8.63 2.02
N PHE A 6 -39.08 -9.73 2.75
CA PHE A 6 -38.12 -10.16 3.77
C PHE A 6 -36.76 -10.56 3.15
N THR A 7 -36.76 -11.33 2.06
CA THR A 7 -35.53 -11.71 1.35
C THR A 7 -34.83 -10.49 0.77
N THR A 8 -35.56 -9.55 0.18
CA THR A 8 -34.99 -8.30 -0.35
C THR A 8 -34.37 -7.44 0.75
N LEU A 9 -35.05 -7.31 1.91
CA LEU A 9 -34.51 -6.59 3.07
C LEU A 9 -33.21 -7.24 3.59
N LEU A 10 -33.16 -8.57 3.65
CA LEU A 10 -31.99 -9.31 4.09
C LEU A 10 -30.79 -9.10 3.17
N ILE A 11 -31.00 -9.14 1.85
CA ILE A 11 -29.94 -8.88 0.85
C ILE A 11 -29.44 -7.44 0.97
N PHE A 12 -30.35 -6.47 1.14
CA PHE A 12 -29.98 -5.07 1.29
C PHE A 12 -29.11 -4.84 2.54
N LEU A 13 -29.47 -5.44 3.68
CA LEU A 13 -28.67 -5.36 4.91
C LEU A 13 -27.28 -5.99 4.78
N LEU A 14 -27.16 -7.10 4.04
CA LEU A 14 -25.87 -7.79 3.84
C LEU A 14 -24.93 -7.03 2.89
N SER A 15 -25.48 -6.28 1.93
CA SER A 15 -24.68 -5.51 0.97
C SER A 15 -23.81 -4.40 1.60
N GLY A 16 -24.19 -3.90 2.78
CA GLY A 16 -23.43 -2.87 3.50
C GLY A 16 -22.11 -3.35 4.11
N THR A 17 -21.80 -4.65 4.02
CA THR A 17 -20.57 -5.26 4.58
C THR A 17 -19.51 -5.55 3.52
N ILE A 18 -19.81 -5.29 2.24
CA ILE A 18 -18.90 -5.57 1.14
C ILE A 18 -18.03 -4.34 0.91
N PHE A 19 -16.76 -4.44 1.25
CA PHE A 19 -15.73 -3.44 0.94
C PHE A 19 -14.65 -4.08 0.06
N ALA A 20 -14.13 -3.31 -0.89
CA ALA A 20 -12.95 -3.73 -1.64
C ALA A 20 -11.70 -3.66 -0.74
N GLN A 21 -10.66 -4.41 -1.11
CA GLN A 21 -9.35 -4.29 -0.47
C GLN A 21 -8.78 -2.88 -0.69
N GLN A 22 -8.27 -2.26 0.37
CA GLN A 22 -7.47 -1.05 0.25
C GLN A 22 -6.01 -1.44 0.02
N MET A 23 -5.37 -0.85 -0.98
CA MET A 23 -3.97 -1.12 -1.31
C MET A 23 -3.19 0.17 -1.40
N ASN A 24 -2.07 0.24 -0.67
CA ASN A 24 -1.06 1.28 -0.83
C ASN A 24 0.00 0.75 -1.81
N VAL A 25 0.10 1.36 -2.99
CA VAL A 25 1.02 0.91 -4.05
C VAL A 25 1.91 2.08 -4.45
N GLY A 26 3.21 1.80 -4.54
CA GLY A 26 4.22 2.76 -4.99
C GLY A 26 5.25 2.11 -5.89
N SER A 27 5.88 2.92 -6.74
CA SER A 27 7.05 2.54 -7.54
C SER A 27 8.16 3.54 -7.27
N TYR A 28 9.33 3.05 -6.90
CA TYR A 28 10.47 3.91 -6.57
C TYR A 28 11.78 3.27 -7.04
N ASN A 29 12.54 4.00 -7.87
CA ASN A 29 13.87 3.57 -8.27
C ASN A 29 14.86 3.81 -7.13
N LEU A 30 15.34 2.72 -6.53
CA LEU A 30 16.23 2.78 -5.38
C LEU A 30 17.68 3.08 -5.73
N ARG A 31 18.07 2.95 -7.01
CA ARG A 31 19.45 3.03 -7.51
C ARG A 31 20.39 2.00 -6.86
N TYR A 32 20.87 1.04 -7.65
CA TYR A 32 21.74 -0.05 -7.21
C TYR A 32 23.04 0.42 -6.53
N ASP A 33 23.61 -0.44 -5.68
CA ASP A 33 24.86 -0.14 -4.97
C ASP A 33 26.07 -0.16 -5.92
N ASN A 34 26.85 0.92 -5.92
CA ASN A 34 28.04 1.04 -6.75
C ASN A 34 29.10 1.97 -6.13
N GLN A 35 30.34 1.78 -6.57
CA GLN A 35 31.50 2.47 -6.03
C GLN A 35 31.53 3.96 -6.42
N THR A 36 31.07 4.31 -7.63
CA THR A 36 31.05 5.71 -8.10
C THR A 36 30.15 6.56 -7.22
N ASP A 37 28.93 6.10 -6.92
CA ASP A 37 28.00 6.81 -6.04
C ASP A 37 28.56 6.90 -4.61
N SER A 38 29.24 5.84 -4.14
CA SER A 38 29.90 5.84 -2.83
C SER A 38 31.03 6.85 -2.75
N ALA A 39 31.90 6.92 -3.76
CA ALA A 39 33.00 7.88 -3.84
C ALA A 39 32.49 9.33 -3.96
N ALA A 40 31.31 9.53 -4.55
CA ALA A 40 30.64 10.82 -4.65
C ALA A 40 29.83 11.22 -3.40
N GLY A 41 29.88 10.44 -2.31
CA GLY A 41 29.14 10.71 -1.07
C GLY A 41 27.66 10.32 -1.09
N ASN A 42 27.18 9.66 -2.16
CA ASN A 42 25.80 9.22 -2.36
C ASN A 42 25.66 7.69 -2.24
N GLY A 43 26.54 7.04 -1.48
CA GLY A 43 26.61 5.58 -1.36
C GLY A 43 25.33 4.94 -0.81
N TRP A 44 25.05 3.71 -1.23
CA TRP A 44 23.84 2.98 -0.80
C TRP A 44 23.73 2.85 0.72
N LYS A 45 24.85 2.60 1.41
CA LYS A 45 24.92 2.49 2.87
C LYS A 45 24.40 3.74 3.61
N LEU A 46 24.53 4.91 3.00
CA LEU A 46 24.01 6.18 3.53
C LEU A 46 22.53 6.38 3.17
N ARG A 47 22.12 5.94 1.98
CA ARG A 47 20.76 6.15 1.44
C ARG A 47 19.72 5.16 1.97
N TYR A 48 20.06 3.88 2.12
CA TYR A 48 19.08 2.84 2.44
C TYR A 48 18.30 3.07 3.75
N PRO A 49 18.89 3.61 4.84
CA PRO A 49 18.13 3.81 6.08
C PRO A 49 17.00 4.84 5.89
N ILE A 50 17.24 5.88 5.09
CA ILE A 50 16.24 6.90 4.77
C ILE A 50 15.19 6.36 3.81
N ILE A 51 15.60 5.59 2.79
CA ILE A 51 14.66 4.91 1.88
C ILE A 51 13.70 4.01 2.68
N ALA A 52 14.21 3.26 3.66
CA ALA A 52 13.38 2.43 4.53
C ALA A 52 12.39 3.25 5.38
N GLN A 53 12.78 4.45 5.83
CA GLN A 53 11.86 5.36 6.52
C GLN A 53 10.76 5.88 5.59
N VAL A 54 11.08 6.21 4.33
CA VAL A 54 10.08 6.61 3.33
C VAL A 54 9.09 5.47 3.08
N ILE A 55 9.56 4.23 2.92
CA ILE A 55 8.65 3.08 2.75
C ILE A 55 7.71 2.95 3.94
N LYS A 56 8.24 3.01 5.17
CA LYS A 56 7.41 2.94 6.40
C LYS A 56 6.43 4.08 6.53
N PHE A 57 6.81 5.29 6.11
CA PHE A 57 5.92 6.45 6.14
C PHE A 57 4.71 6.28 5.20
N ASN A 58 4.89 5.62 4.05
CA ASN A 58 3.84 5.41 3.05
C ASN A 58 3.04 4.10 3.28
N ASP A 59 3.41 3.29 4.28
CA ASP A 59 2.70 2.07 4.67
C ASP A 59 1.54 2.35 5.65
N LEU A 60 1.45 3.57 6.18
CA LEU A 60 0.43 4.00 7.15
C LEU A 60 -0.85 4.55 6.50
#